data_AF-A0A6P0VKG2-F1
#
_entry.id   AF-A0A6P0VKG2-F1
#
_cell.length_a   1.000
_cell.length_b   1.000
_cell.length_c   1.000
_cell.angle_alpha   90.00
_cell.angle_beta   90.00
_cell.angle_gamma   90.00
#
_symmetry.space_group_name_H-M   'P 1'
#
loop_
_entity.id
_entity.type
_entity.pdbx_description
1 polymer ?
#
loop_
_entity_poly.entity_id
_entity_poly.type
_entity_poly.pdbx_seq_one_letter_code
_entity_poly.pdbx_strand_id
1 'polypeptide(L)'
;MLMQPTLIRILDQVRKQLEDTSWQASYKDVQTPIPGHELCLKKNEHSVCVNLWELCFQVCFCNYTPTHSELESQEVEIDTSLIDEAGEVDWQCLDGKAQTLVAQLLAGLPS
;
A
#
# COMPACT_ATOMS: atom_id res chain seq x y z
N MET A 1 -3.60 -11.97 -10.70
CA MET A 1 -4.87 -11.68 -10.02
C MET A 1 -4.68 -11.09 -8.61
N LEU A 2 -3.50 -10.55 -8.26
CA LEU A 2 -3.23 -10.07 -6.88
C LEU A 2 -3.59 -8.59 -6.65
N MET A 3 -3.43 -7.73 -7.66
CA MET A 3 -3.49 -6.27 -7.46
C MET A 3 -4.81 -5.74 -6.89
N GLN A 4 -5.95 -6.20 -7.41
CA GLN A 4 -7.25 -5.74 -6.92
C GLN A 4 -7.53 -6.22 -5.47
N PRO A 5 -7.33 -7.52 -5.13
CA PRO A 5 -7.34 -7.99 -3.75
C PRO A 5 -6.43 -7.17 -2.82
N THR A 6 -5.20 -6.88 -3.24
CA THR A 6 -4.23 -6.13 -2.45
C THR A 6 -4.70 -4.72 -2.15
N LEU A 7 -5.21 -4.00 -3.17
CA LEU A 7 -5.72 -2.65 -2.99
C LEU A 7 -6.85 -2.63 -1.94
N ILE A 8 -7.81 -3.55 -2.05
CA ILE A 8 -8.92 -3.66 -1.09
C ILE A 8 -8.39 -3.87 0.34
N ARG A 9 -7.39 -4.75 0.52
CA ARG A 9 -6.80 -5.03 1.83
C ARG A 9 -6.01 -3.86 2.40
N ILE A 10 -5.22 -3.17 1.58
CA ILE A 10 -4.53 -1.94 1.99
C ILE A 10 -5.53 -0.89 2.49
N LEU A 11 -6.59 -0.64 1.72
CA LEU A 11 -7.60 0.36 2.08
C LEU A 11 -8.35 0.00 3.38
N ASP A 12 -8.71 -1.27 3.54
CA ASP A 12 -9.37 -1.75 4.75
C ASP A 12 -8.45 -1.65 5.99
N GLN A 13 -7.17 -2.00 5.86
CA GLN A 13 -6.19 -1.89 6.95
C GLN A 13 -5.89 -0.44 7.31
N VAL A 14 -5.78 0.47 6.33
CA VAL A 14 -5.66 1.91 6.57
C VAL A 14 -6.86 2.42 7.36
N ARG A 15 -8.08 2.08 6.94
CA ARG A 15 -9.30 2.48 7.65
C ARG A 15 -9.27 1.99 9.10
N LYS A 16 -9.05 0.69 9.32
CA LYS A 16 -9.04 0.05 10.64
C LYS A 16 -8.00 0.68 11.57
N GLN A 17 -6.75 0.82 11.11
CA GLN A 17 -5.66 1.30 11.95
C GLN A 17 -5.74 2.80 12.25
N LEU A 18 -6.47 3.57 11.44
CA LEU A 18 -6.71 4.99 11.71
C LEU A 18 -7.83 5.24 12.73
N GLU A 19 -8.69 4.26 13.02
CA GLU A 19 -9.84 4.42 13.95
C GLU A 19 -9.40 4.93 15.34
N ASP A 20 -8.21 4.54 15.79
CA ASP A 20 -7.63 4.92 17.08
C ASP A 20 -6.63 6.10 17.01
N THR A 21 -6.59 6.82 15.88
CA THR A 21 -5.62 7.91 15.65
C THR A 21 -6.31 9.25 15.36
N SER A 22 -5.56 10.34 15.48
CA SER A 22 -6.03 11.67 15.04
C SER A 22 -5.76 11.96 13.56
N TRP A 23 -5.26 10.99 12.81
CA TRP A 23 -4.93 11.14 11.39
C TRP A 23 -6.17 10.92 10.53
N GLN A 24 -6.37 11.78 9.54
CA GLN A 24 -7.48 11.68 8.59
C GLN A 24 -6.95 11.23 7.23
N ALA A 25 -7.56 10.21 6.65
CA ALA A 25 -7.26 9.74 5.30
C ALA A 25 -8.17 10.42 4.27
N SER A 26 -7.58 10.78 3.13
CA SER A 26 -8.28 11.20 1.92
C SER A 26 -7.67 10.51 0.71
N TYR A 27 -8.51 10.18 -0.27
CA TYR A 27 -8.10 9.55 -1.51
C TYR A 27 -8.14 10.55 -2.64
N LYS A 28 -7.10 10.56 -3.47
CA LYS A 28 -7.00 11.50 -4.58
C LYS A 28 -6.55 10.78 -5.85
N ASP A 29 -7.25 11.06 -6.93
CA ASP A 29 -6.78 10.74 -8.27
C ASP A 29 -5.78 11.80 -8.72
N VAL A 30 -4.58 11.37 -9.06
CA VAL A 30 -3.53 12.20 -9.65
C VAL A 30 -3.55 11.94 -11.14
N GLN A 31 -3.51 13.00 -11.94
CA GLN A 31 -3.48 12.92 -13.41
C GLN A 31 -2.14 13.38 -13.99
N THR A 32 -1.31 14.04 -13.17
CA THR A 32 -0.05 14.66 -13.59
C THR A 32 1.02 14.45 -12.51
N PRO A 33 2.25 14.04 -12.88
CA PRO A 33 2.73 13.79 -14.24
C PRO A 33 2.20 12.48 -14.86
N ILE A 34 1.85 11.48 -14.04
CA ILE A 34 1.27 10.21 -14.47
C ILE A 34 -0.03 9.92 -13.70
N PRO A 35 -1.05 9.33 -14.34
CA PRO A 35 -2.25 8.86 -13.66
C PRO A 35 -1.96 7.89 -12.51
N GLY A 36 -2.50 8.17 -11.33
CA GLY A 36 -2.30 7.33 -10.15
C GLY A 36 -3.30 7.63 -9.05
N HIS A 37 -3.27 6.82 -7.99
CA HIS A 37 -4.11 7.02 -6.81
C HIS A 37 -3.22 7.28 -5.60
N GLU A 38 -3.50 8.33 -4.86
CA GLU A 38 -2.79 8.69 -3.64
C GLU A 38 -3.69 8.56 -2.41
N LEU A 39 -3.10 8.05 -1.33
CA LEU A 39 -3.61 8.16 0.03
C LEU A 39 -2.90 9.34 0.71
N CYS A 40 -3.66 10.37 1.04
CA CYS A 40 -3.16 11.52 1.79
C CYS A 40 -3.65 11.46 3.24
N LEU A 41 -2.70 11.35 4.16
CA LEU A 41 -2.88 11.33 5.60
C LEU A 41 -2.62 12.73 6.14
N LYS A 42 -3.57 13.29 6.89
CA LYS A 42 -3.48 14.64 7.46
C LYS A 42 -3.69 14.65 8.96
N LYS A 43 -2.87 15.41 9.68
CA LYS A 43 -2.99 15.70 11.11
C LYS A 43 -2.40 17.09 11.36
N ASN A 44 -3.23 18.02 11.82
CA ASN A 44 -2.84 19.43 12.03
C ASN A 44 -2.20 20.03 10.75
N GLU A 45 -0.96 20.52 10.85
CA GLU A 45 -0.19 21.07 9.73
C GLU A 45 0.59 20.01 8.94
N HIS A 46 0.60 18.74 9.40
CA HIS A 46 1.26 17.64 8.70
C HIS A 46 0.34 17.04 7.64
N SER A 47 0.89 16.84 6.44
CA SER A 47 0.24 16.14 5.34
C SER A 47 1.27 15.23 4.67
N VAL A 48 1.00 13.93 4.66
CA VAL A 48 1.83 12.91 4.01
C VAL A 48 0.97 12.22 2.95
N CYS A 49 1.40 12.27 1.69
CA CYS A 49 0.72 11.58 0.60
C CYS A 49 1.61 10.45 0.09
N VAL A 50 1.02 9.27 -0.09
CA VAL A 50 1.69 8.08 -0.60
C VAL A 50 0.91 7.50 -1.76
N ASN A 51 1.62 6.98 -2.76
CA ASN A 51 1.01 6.32 -3.90
C ASN A 51 0.51 4.93 -3.49
N LEU A 52 -0.78 4.65 -3.74
CA LEU A 52 -1.41 3.39 -3.37
C LEU A 52 -0.87 2.19 -4.16
N TRP A 53 -0.41 2.40 -5.40
CA TRP A 53 0.19 1.34 -6.19
C TRP A 53 1.54 0.91 -5.63
N GLU A 54 2.37 1.85 -5.15
CA GLU A 54 3.63 1.54 -4.47
C GLU A 54 3.40 0.64 -3.25
N LEU A 55 2.34 0.90 -2.47
CA LEU A 55 1.96 0.04 -1.35
C LEU A 55 1.51 -1.34 -1.81
N CYS A 56 0.73 -1.41 -2.90
CA CYS A 56 0.31 -2.69 -3.45
C CYS A 56 1.49 -3.53 -3.96
N PHE A 57 2.46 -2.88 -4.60
CA PHE A 57 3.66 -3.53 -5.12
C PHE A 57 4.55 -4.06 -3.98
N GLN A 58 4.71 -3.30 -2.89
CA GLN A 58 5.41 -3.76 -1.69
C GLN A 58 4.78 -5.01 -1.06
N VAL A 59 3.45 -5.17 -1.16
CA VAL A 59 2.80 -6.41 -0.70
C VAL A 59 3.01 -7.56 -1.69
N CYS A 60 2.81 -7.31 -2.98
CA CYS A 60 2.76 -8.34 -4.02
C CYS A 60 4.11 -8.89 -4.47
N PHE A 61 5.21 -8.20 -4.19
CA PHE A 61 6.53 -8.53 -4.72
C PHE A 61 7.58 -8.66 -3.61
N CYS A 62 8.47 -9.65 -3.71
CA CYS A 62 9.45 -9.95 -2.66
C CYS A 62 10.55 -8.90 -2.52
N ASN A 63 11.05 -8.38 -3.64
CA ASN A 63 12.24 -7.49 -3.68
C ASN A 63 11.89 -6.10 -4.20
N TYR A 64 10.64 -5.68 -4.02
CA TYR A 64 10.20 -4.37 -4.50
C TYR A 64 10.60 -3.26 -3.52
N THR A 65 11.46 -2.36 -3.98
CA THR A 65 11.74 -1.09 -3.30
C THR A 65 10.99 0.04 -4.00
N PRO A 66 10.29 0.92 -3.27
CA PRO A 66 9.72 2.13 -3.84
C PRO A 66 10.82 3.01 -4.40
N THR A 67 10.81 3.28 -5.70
CA THR A 67 11.73 4.22 -6.34
C THR A 67 10.97 5.48 -6.73
N HIS A 68 11.56 6.64 -6.47
CA HIS A 68 10.96 7.92 -6.85
C HIS A 68 11.25 8.30 -8.32
N SER A 69 11.76 7.36 -9.12
CA SER A 69 12.28 7.60 -10.46
C SER A 69 11.67 6.64 -11.48
N GLU A 70 10.90 7.20 -12.42
CA GLU A 70 10.28 6.49 -13.55
C GLU A 70 11.30 5.90 -14.55
N LEU A 71 12.57 6.31 -14.43
CA LEU A 71 13.66 5.83 -15.29
C LEU A 71 14.30 4.53 -14.75
N GLU A 72 13.94 4.11 -13.54
CA GLU A 72 14.47 2.93 -12.91
C GLU A 72 13.50 1.75 -13.04
N SER A 73 13.78 0.88 -14.01
CA SER A 73 13.17 -0.44 -14.07
C SER A 73 13.77 -1.33 -12.98
N GLN A 74 12.93 -1.92 -12.15
CA GLN A 74 13.34 -2.86 -11.12
C GLN A 74 12.83 -4.26 -11.49
N GLU A 75 13.74 -5.24 -11.48
CA GLU A 75 13.36 -6.64 -11.58
C GLU A 75 12.76 -7.09 -10.25
N VAL A 76 11.55 -7.63 -10.30
CA VAL A 76 10.82 -8.07 -9.12
C VAL A 76 10.25 -9.46 -9.32
N GLU A 77 10.25 -10.22 -8.24
CA GLU A 77 9.61 -11.54 -8.18
C GLU A 77 8.23 -11.39 -7.56
N ILE A 78 7.22 -12.01 -8.20
CA ILE A 78 5.89 -12.16 -7.61
C ILE A 78 6.05 -13.00 -6.35
N ASP A 79 5.51 -12.51 -5.23
CA ASP A 79 5.44 -13.30 -4.03
C ASP A 79 4.38 -14.39 -4.18
N THR A 80 4.85 -15.59 -4.53
CA THR A 80 4.00 -16.76 -4.71
C THR A 80 3.39 -17.26 -3.40
N SER A 81 3.88 -16.82 -2.24
CA SER A 81 3.26 -17.17 -0.94
C SER A 81 1.88 -16.50 -0.73
N LEU A 82 1.52 -15.54 -1.57
CA LEU A 82 0.19 -14.93 -1.61
C LEU A 82 -0.83 -15.78 -2.39
N ILE A 83 -0.40 -16.91 -2.94
CA ILE A 83 -1.22 -17.82 -3.74
C ILE A 83 -1.16 -19.20 -3.08
N ASP A 84 -2.31 -19.82 -2.87
CA ASP A 84 -2.42 -21.14 -2.28
C ASP A 84 -2.12 -22.27 -3.28
N GLU A 85 -2.15 -23.52 -2.81
CA GLU A 85 -1.91 -24.70 -3.63
C GLU A 85 -2.93 -24.89 -4.77
N ALA A 86 -4.11 -24.28 -4.67
CA ALA A 86 -5.14 -24.30 -5.71
C ALA A 86 -4.93 -23.21 -6.77
N GLY A 87 -3.96 -22.31 -6.58
CA GLY A 87 -3.73 -21.16 -7.45
C GLY A 87 -4.61 -19.96 -7.12
N GLU A 88 -5.32 -19.99 -5.99
CA GLU A 88 -6.20 -18.92 -5.51
C GLU A 88 -5.45 -17.99 -4.54
N VAL A 89 -6.01 -16.80 -4.29
CA VAL A 89 -5.38 -15.83 -3.38
C VAL A 89 -5.47 -16.31 -1.94
N ASP A 90 -4.33 -16.42 -1.25
CA ASP A 90 -4.30 -16.59 0.20
C ASP A 90 -4.65 -15.26 0.86
N TRP A 91 -5.93 -15.11 1.20
CA TRP A 91 -6.48 -13.90 1.81
C TRP A 91 -5.88 -13.60 3.19
N GLN A 92 -5.47 -14.62 3.94
CA GLN A 92 -4.92 -14.45 5.27
C GLN A 92 -3.48 -13.93 5.20
N CYS A 93 -2.67 -14.52 4.32
CA CYS A 93 -1.32 -14.05 4.05
C CYS A 93 -1.35 -12.60 3.51
N LEU A 94 -2.24 -12.33 2.55
CA LEU A 94 -2.40 -11.01 1.95
C LEU A 94 -2.79 -9.94 2.98
N ASP A 95 -3.78 -10.23 3.84
CA ASP A 95 -4.21 -9.30 4.89
C ASP A 95 -3.11 -9.06 5.92
N GLY A 96 -2.37 -10.10 6.32
CA GLY A 96 -1.24 -9.97 7.25
C GLY A 96 -0.10 -9.10 6.71
N LYS A 97 0.24 -9.25 5.43
CA LYS A 97 1.23 -8.37 4.77
C LYS A 97 0.72 -6.93 4.67
N ALA A 98 -0.53 -6.73 4.26
CA ALA A 98 -1.14 -5.40 4.20
C ALA A 98 -1.18 -4.73 5.58
N GLN A 99 -1.55 -5.47 6.63
CA GLN A 99 -1.58 -4.98 8.01
C GLN A 99 -0.19 -4.51 8.46
N THR A 100 0.83 -5.33 8.23
CA THR A 100 2.22 -5.03 8.61
C THR A 100 2.73 -3.78 7.89
N LEU A 101 2.49 -3.68 6.58
CA LEU A 101 2.91 -2.54 5.78
C LEU A 101 2.22 -1.24 6.23
N VAL A 102 0.90 -1.28 6.45
CA VAL A 102 0.15 -0.10 6.92
C VAL A 102 0.62 0.33 8.32
N ALA A 103 0.89 -0.62 9.21
CA ALA A 103 1.42 -0.30 10.55
C ALA A 103 2.78 0.40 10.47
N GLN A 104 3.66 -0.05 9.56
CA GLN A 104 4.95 0.60 9.31
C GLN A 104 4.78 2.00 8.72
N LEU A 105 3.88 2.17 7.76
CA LEU A 105 3.55 3.47 7.18
C LEU A 105 3.09 4.46 8.25
N LEU A 106 2.15 4.06 9.12
CA LEU A 106 1.62 4.92 10.17
C LEU A 106 2.66 5.22 11.26
N ALA A 107 3.51 4.25 11.60
CA ALA A 107 4.61 4.46 12.56
C ALA A 107 5.69 5.44 12.05
N GLY A 108 5.82 5.58 10.72
CA GLY A 108 6.74 6.54 10.10
C GLY A 108 6.20 7.97 10.00
N LEU A 109 4.95 8.23 10.41
CA LEU A 109 4.36 9.56 10.34
C LEU A 109 4.95 10.51 11.40
N PRO A 110 5.05 11.82 11.09
CA PRO A 110 5.54 12.81 12.05
C PRO A 110 4.61 12.92 13.27
N SER A 111 5.18 13.10 14.46
CA SER A 111 4.44 13.19 15.73
C SER A 111 3.57 14.44 15.82
#